data_AF-A0A967W1J0-F1
#
_entry.id   AF-A0A967W1J0-F1
#
_cell.length_a   1.000
_cell.length_b   1.000
_cell.length_c   1.000
_cell.angle_alpha   90.00
_cell.angle_beta   90.00
_cell.angle_gamma   90.00
#
_symmetry.space_group_name_H-M   'P 1'
#
loop_
_entity.id
_entity.type
_entity.pdbx_description
1 polymer ?
#
loop_
_entity_poly.entity_id
_entity_poly.type
_entity_poly.pdbx_seq_one_letter_code
_entity_poly.pdbx_strand_id
1 'polypeptide(L)'
;WSHQAFAHGAEVVSYFRWRAAPGGQELMHAGLNLHDGRPDRATAEVSGVAEELPNRDREYRQADVALLHDYENLWATTLQPHAQGW
;
A
#
# COMPACT_ATOMS: atom_id res chain seq x y z
N TRP A 1 -5.35 5.62 1.72
CA TRP A 1 -4.99 4.55 0.75
C TRP A 1 -5.81 3.28 0.87
N SER A 2 -6.30 2.91 2.05
CA SER A 2 -7.00 1.62 2.25
C SER A 2 -8.21 1.42 1.33
N HIS A 3 -9.11 2.41 1.22
CA HIS A 3 -10.23 2.34 0.27
C HIS A 3 -9.79 2.10 -1.18
N GLN A 4 -8.66 2.69 -1.59
CA GLN A 4 -8.14 2.48 -2.94
C GLN A 4 -7.67 1.03 -3.13
N ALA A 5 -6.91 0.48 -2.18
CA ALA A 5 -6.49 -0.92 -2.25
C ALA A 5 -7.69 -1.87 -2.34
N PHE A 6 -8.71 -1.61 -1.51
CA PHE A 6 -9.99 -2.30 -1.53
C PHE A 6 -10.74 -2.15 -2.86
N ALA A 7 -10.75 -0.96 -3.46
CA ALA A 7 -11.34 -0.73 -4.78
C ALA A 7 -10.61 -1.48 -5.90
N HIS A 8 -9.30 -1.70 -5.74
CA HIS A 8 -8.49 -2.54 -6.64
C HIS A 8 -8.54 -4.04 -6.32
N GLY A 9 -9.42 -4.47 -5.39
CA GLY A 9 -9.66 -5.88 -5.11
C GLY A 9 -8.78 -6.51 -4.03
N ALA A 10 -8.07 -5.72 -3.23
CA ALA A 10 -7.39 -6.25 -2.05
C ALA A 10 -8.40 -6.81 -1.05
N GLU A 11 -8.20 -8.05 -0.60
CA GLU A 11 -9.02 -8.66 0.46
C GLU A 11 -8.62 -8.14 1.85
N VAL A 12 -7.34 -7.82 2.02
CA VAL A 12 -6.76 -7.35 3.27
C VAL A 12 -5.82 -6.19 2.99
N VAL A 13 -5.88 -5.16 3.83
CA VAL A 13 -4.89 -4.08 3.89
C VAL A 13 -4.17 -4.19 5.23
N SER A 14 -2.90 -4.59 5.19
CA SER A 14 -2.06 -4.71 6.39
C SER A 14 -1.17 -3.49 6.54
N TYR A 15 -1.20 -2.85 7.71
CA TYR A 15 -0.42 -1.66 7.99
C TYR A 15 0.91 -2.05 8.63
N PHE A 16 2.00 -1.69 7.97
CA PHE A 16 3.33 -1.74 8.56
C PHE A 16 3.63 -0.36 9.17
N ARG A 17 3.70 -0.20 10.49
CA ARG A 17 3.80 -1.18 11.59
C ARG A 17 2.88 -0.79 12.75
N TRP A 18 2.64 -1.71 13.69
CA TRP A 18 1.78 -1.43 14.85
C TRP A 18 2.26 -0.23 15.69
N ARG A 19 3.55 -0.21 16.04
CA ARG A 19 4.18 0.86 16.83
C ARG A 19 5.52 1.23 16.21
N ALA A 20 5.80 2.53 16.10
CA ALA A 20 7.11 3.02 15.70
C ALA A 20 8.22 2.44 16.61
N ALA A 21 9.29 1.92 16.01
CA ALA A 21 10.37 1.30 16.76
C ALA A 21 11.11 2.34 17.62
N PRO A 22 11.43 2.09 18.89
CA PRO A 22 12.17 3.06 19.72
C PRO A 22 13.67 3.12 19.36
N GLY A 23 14.13 2.40 18.33
CA GLY A 23 15.53 2.36 17.90
C GLY A 23 15.74 1.47 16.68
N GLY A 24 16.99 1.41 16.20
CA GLY A 24 17.39 0.67 14.99
C GLY A 24 17.32 1.51 13.72
N GLN A 25 17.55 0.86 12.58
CA GLN A 25 17.64 1.51 11.26
C GLN A 25 16.34 2.21 10.85
N GLU A 26 15.20 1.71 11.34
CA GLU A 26 13.85 2.21 11.02
C GLU A 26 13.28 3.12 12.12
N LEU A 27 14.12 3.74 12.95
CA LEU A 27 13.65 4.65 14.02
C LEU A 27 12.67 5.71 13.51
N MET A 28 12.89 6.25 12.31
CA MET A 28 12.04 7.30 11.74
C MET A 28 10.83 6.76 10.96
N HIS A 29 10.64 5.43 10.89
CA HIS A 29 9.48 4.83 10.26
C HIS A 29 8.30 4.83 11.25
N ALA A 30 7.29 5.65 10.97
CA ALA A 30 6.07 5.74 11.77
C ALA A 30 5.33 4.40 11.86
N GLY A 31 4.46 4.28 12.87
CA GLY A 31 3.52 3.18 13.00
C GLY A 31 2.11 3.71 13.25
N LEU A 32 1.15 2.81 13.48
CA LEU A 32 -0.18 3.21 13.95
C LEU A 32 -0.09 3.93 15.31
N ASN A 33 0.89 3.56 16.12
CA ASN A 33 1.20 4.15 17.42
C ASN A 33 2.61 4.76 17.44
N LEU A 34 2.77 5.82 18.22
CA LEU A 34 4.03 6.52 18.50
C LEU A 34 5.02 5.63 19.27
N HIS A 35 6.29 6.07 19.40
CA HIS A 35 7.32 5.33 20.13
C HIS A 35 6.94 4.97 21.57
N ASP A 36 6.20 5.87 22.23
CA ASP A 36 5.70 5.69 23.60
C ASP A 36 4.41 4.85 23.68
N GLY A 37 3.88 4.39 22.54
CA GLY A 37 2.70 3.56 22.43
C GLY A 37 1.37 4.32 22.40
N ARG A 38 1.37 5.65 22.45
CA ARG A 38 0.14 6.42 22.24
C ARG A 38 -0.32 6.32 20.77
N PRO A 39 -1.63 6.36 20.50
CA PRO A 39 -2.14 6.38 19.14
C PRO A 39 -1.55 7.55 18.34
N ASP A 40 -1.10 7.27 17.11
CA ASP A 40 -0.75 8.28 16.12
C ASP A 40 -1.97 8.56 15.22
N ARG A 41 -1.88 9.57 14.34
CA ARG A 41 -2.91 9.96 13.37
C ARG A 41 -3.45 8.77 12.57
N ALA A 42 -2.58 7.85 12.17
CA ALA A 42 -2.95 6.68 11.39
C ALA A 42 -3.95 5.77 12.13
N THR A 43 -3.89 5.67 13.47
CA THR A 43 -4.87 4.88 14.23
C THR A 43 -6.30 5.39 13.99
N ALA A 44 -6.51 6.71 14.04
CA ALA A 44 -7.83 7.29 13.80
C ALA A 44 -8.32 7.05 12.36
N GLU A 45 -7.43 7.20 11.37
CA GLU A 45 -7.76 6.92 9.97
C GLU A 45 -8.14 5.45 9.74
N VAL A 46 -7.39 4.51 10.30
CA VAL A 46 -7.65 3.06 10.15
C VAL A 46 -8.96 2.65 10.82
N SER A 47 -9.26 3.20 12.00
CA SER A 47 -10.56 2.99 12.66
C SER A 47 -11.72 3.47 11.80
N GLY A 48 -11.62 4.67 11.22
CA GLY A 48 -12.64 5.19 10.31
C GLY A 48 -12.84 4.29 9.08
N VAL A 49 -11.75 3.86 8.45
CA VAL A 49 -11.81 2.89 7.34
C VAL A 49 -12.52 1.61 7.75
N ALA A 50 -12.23 1.07 8.94
CA ALA A 50 -12.84 -0.17 9.43
C ALA A 50 -14.35 -0.01 9.68
N GLU A 51 -14.79 1.15 10.16
CA GLU A 51 -16.22 1.47 10.33
C GLU A 51 -16.94 1.66 8.99
N GLU A 52 -16.28 2.29 8.01
CA GLU A 52 -16.83 2.57 6.68
C GLU A 52 -16.91 1.35 5.76
N LEU A 53 -16.22 0.26 6.10
CA LEU A 53 -16.19 -0.97 5.33
C LEU A 53 -17.16 -2.00 5.94
N PRO A 54 -18.46 -1.96 5.60
CA PRO A 54 -19.37 -3.03 6.00
C PRO A 54 -18.91 -4.36 5.40
N ASN A 55 -19.26 -5.46 6.08
CA ASN A 55 -19.20 -6.82 5.52
C ASN A 55 -20.08 -6.87 4.28
N ARG A 56 -19.49 -6.59 3.12
CA ARG A 56 -20.11 -6.73 1.81
C ARG A 56 -19.32 -7.77 1.05
N ASP A 57 -20.04 -8.69 0.44
CA ASP A 57 -19.46 -9.57 -0.56
C ASP A 57 -18.90 -8.70 -1.68
N ARG A 58 -17.58 -8.72 -1.82
CA ARG A 58 -16.87 -7.98 -2.87
C ARG A 58 -16.88 -8.86 -4.10
N GLU A 59 -17.59 -8.43 -5.13
CA GLU A 59 -17.58 -9.12 -6.42
C GLU A 59 -16.33 -8.75 -7.20
N TYR A 60 -15.57 -9.76 -7.63
CA TYR A 60 -14.49 -9.59 -8.58
C TYR A 60 -15.07 -9.44 -9.98
N ARG A 61 -14.67 -8.38 -10.70
CA ARG A 61 -15.04 -8.17 -12.10
C ARG A 61 -13.77 -8.08 -12.96
N GLN A 62 -13.81 -8.74 -14.12
CA GLN A 62 -12.78 -8.55 -15.14
C GLN A 62 -12.81 -7.11 -15.68
N ALA A 63 -11.64 -6.48 -15.77
CA ALA A 63 -11.51 -5.15 -16.37
C ALA A 63 -11.76 -5.19 -17.89
N ASP A 64 -12.31 -4.10 -18.45
CA ASP A 64 -12.61 -4.00 -19.88
C ASP A 64 -11.35 -3.81 -20.75
N VAL A 65 -10.21 -3.46 -20.12
CA VAL A 65 -8.93 -3.19 -20.79
C VAL A 65 -7.81 -3.98 -20.11
N ALA A 66 -6.90 -4.52 -20.90
CA ALA A 66 -5.68 -5.17 -20.43
C ALA A 66 -4.44 -4.29 -20.71
N LEU A 67 -3.52 -4.23 -19.74
CA LEU A 67 -2.19 -3.64 -19.89
C LEU A 67 -1.17 -4.78 -19.83
N LEU A 68 -0.39 -4.96 -20.89
CA LEU A 68 0.67 -5.95 -20.93
C LEU A 68 1.90 -5.42 -20.19
N HIS A 69 2.28 -6.07 -19.09
CA HIS A 69 3.54 -5.86 -18.42
C HIS A 69 4.41 -7.10 -18.57
N ASP A 70 5.66 -6.89 -18.99
CA ASP A 70 6.64 -7.95 -19.24
C ASP A 70 7.96 -7.55 -18.58
N TYR A 71 8.43 -8.40 -17.65
CA TYR A 71 9.67 -8.17 -16.90
C TYR A 71 10.92 -8.26 -17.78
N GLU A 72 10.93 -9.10 -18.83
CA GLU A 72 12.06 -9.18 -19.76
C GLU A 72 12.18 -7.88 -20.55
N ASN A 73 11.06 -7.34 -21.04
CA ASN A 73 11.04 -6.03 -21.69
C ASN A 73 11.48 -4.90 -20.74
N LEU A 74 11.06 -4.95 -19.47
CA LEU A 74 11.52 -4.00 -18.44
C LEU A 74 13.04 -4.06 -18.27
N TRP A 75 13.62 -5.25 -18.16
CA TRP A 75 15.07 -5.40 -18.00
C TRP A 75 15.83 -4.99 -19.25
N ALA A 76 15.40 -5.42 -20.44
CA ALA A 76 16.05 -5.10 -21.70
C ALA A 76 16.11 -3.58 -21.93
N THR A 77 14.99 -2.89 -21.71
CA THR A 77 14.91 -1.43 -21.85
C THR A 77 15.64 -0.69 -20.72
N THR A 78 15.78 -1.29 -19.53
CA THR A 78 16.65 -0.73 -18.47
C THR A 78 18.13 -0.88 -18.80
N LEU A 79 18.54 -2.02 -19.38
CA LEU A 79 19.93 -2.28 -19.79
C LEU A 79 20.35 -1.41 -20.97
N GLN A 80 19.45 -1.18 -21.92
CA GLN A 80 19.68 -0.36 -23.11
C GLN A 80 18.52 0.63 -23.32
N PRO A 81 18.47 1.73 -22.54
CA PRO A 81 17.38 2.70 -22.63
C PRO A 81 17.37 3.49 -23.94
N HIS A 82 18.49 3.52 -24.66
CA HIS A 82 18.76 4.25 -25.91
C HIS A 82 18.61 5.79 -25.84
N ALA A 83 17.55 6.33 -25.20
CA ALA A 83 17.20 7.75 -25.13
C ALA A 83 17.26 8.31 -23.70
N GLN A 84 18.24 7.91 -22.90
CA GLN A 84 18.36 8.41 -21.52
C GLN A 84 18.76 9.90 -21.53
N GLY A 85 17.85 10.78 -21.08
CA GLY A 85 18.10 12.22 -20.94
C GLY A 85 17.79 13.08 -22.17
N TRP A 86 17.06 12.55 -23.15
CA TRP A 86 16.56 13.27 -24.34
C TRP A 86 15.06 13.49 -24.25
#